data_AF-A0AAD2VX53-F1
#
_entry.id   AF-A0AAD2VX53-F1
#
_cell.length_a   1.000
_cell.length_b   1.000
_cell.length_c   1.000
_cell.angle_alpha   90.00
_cell.angle_beta   90.00
_cell.angle_gamma   90.00
#
_symmetry.space_group_name_H-M   'P 1'
#
loop_
_entity.id
_entity.type
_entity.pdbx_description
1 polymer ?
#
loop_
_entity_poly.entity_id
_entity_poly.type
_entity_poly.pdbx_seq_one_letter_code
_entity_poly.pdbx_strand_id
1 'polypeptide(L)'
;MTSVNHNEGNVEEYSFIYGDEAVTYEVIRKVFALDKNGEAKKKKITIRVHPDCRVAVTAPQDAEKSAIHEAVMQRAQWIWNALVEFRSHLEYVQTKHYVSGEMQFYLGRRYVLKVVEDRDAISNVK
;
A
#
# COMPACT_ATOMS: atom_id res chain seq x y z
N MET A 1 8.62 16.87 -17.39
CA MET A 1 8.68 17.67 -16.16
C MET A 1 8.28 16.74 -15.03
N THR A 2 9.23 16.30 -14.21
CA THR A 2 8.98 15.28 -13.17
C THR A 2 9.18 15.95 -11.82
N SER A 3 8.07 16.39 -11.23
CA SER A 3 8.08 17.05 -9.92
C SER A 3 8.16 15.97 -8.83
N VAL A 4 9.29 15.90 -8.14
CA VAL A 4 9.52 15.02 -6.99
C VAL A 4 9.21 15.82 -5.73
N ASN A 5 8.18 15.41 -4.98
CA ASN A 5 7.98 15.86 -3.60
C ASN A 5 8.65 14.85 -2.65
N HIS A 6 9.37 15.38 -1.66
CA HIS A 6 10.24 14.66 -0.73
C HIS A 6 9.61 14.60 0.68
N ASN A 7 10.06 13.61 1.46
CA ASN A 7 9.79 13.28 2.88
C ASN A 7 8.56 12.39 3.14
N GLU A 8 8.62 11.24 3.84
CA GLU A 8 9.58 10.70 4.84
C GLU A 8 9.78 9.17 4.65
N GLY A 9 11.03 8.71 4.57
CA GLY A 9 11.38 7.28 4.72
C GLY A 9 11.61 6.44 3.46
N ASN A 10 12.55 6.81 2.57
CA ASN A 10 13.10 5.95 1.49
C ASN A 10 12.06 5.20 0.64
N VAL A 11 10.94 5.84 0.35
CA VAL A 11 9.93 5.38 -0.61
C VAL A 11 10.23 6.05 -1.94
N GLU A 12 10.59 5.27 -2.95
CA GLU A 12 10.79 5.75 -4.31
C GLU A 12 9.56 5.41 -5.15
N GLU A 13 8.92 6.39 -5.78
CA GLU A 13 7.77 6.15 -6.66
C GLU A 13 8.21 6.01 -8.13
N TYR A 14 7.61 5.04 -8.81
CA TYR A 14 7.83 4.76 -10.22
C TYR A 14 6.52 4.42 -10.91
N SER A 15 6.52 4.42 -12.24
CA SER A 15 5.38 4.01 -13.05
C SER A 15 5.83 3.25 -14.28
N PHE A 16 5.01 2.31 -14.73
CA PHE A 16 5.15 1.67 -16.04
C PHE A 16 3.81 1.72 -16.79
N ILE A 17 3.86 1.68 -18.11
CA ILE A 17 2.66 1.66 -18.95
C ILE A 17 2.26 0.20 -19.18
N TYR A 18 0.98 -0.11 -19.00
CA TYR A 18 0.42 -1.41 -19.33
C TYR A 18 -0.89 -1.20 -20.10
N GLY A 19 -0.90 -1.58 -21.38
CA GLY A 19 -1.95 -1.17 -22.30
C GLY A 19 -1.98 0.35 -22.42
N ASP A 20 -3.11 0.94 -22.04
CA ASP A 20 -3.35 2.39 -22.09
C ASP A 20 -3.28 3.07 -20.72
N GLU A 21 -3.00 2.32 -19.64
CA GLU A 21 -2.97 2.85 -18.27
C GLU A 21 -1.54 2.87 -17.70
N ALA A 22 -1.21 3.94 -16.97
CA ALA A 22 0.02 4.02 -16.19
C ALA A 22 -0.19 3.40 -14.81
N VAL A 23 0.51 2.30 -14.53
CA VAL A 23 0.50 1.65 -13.22
C VAL A 23 1.65 2.20 -12.37
N THR A 24 1.31 2.84 -11.25
CA THR A 24 2.27 3.37 -10.29
C THR A 24 2.66 2.32 -9.26
N TYR A 25 3.92 2.28 -8.86
CA TYR A 25 4.41 1.43 -7.78
C TYR A 25 5.42 2.16 -6.90
N GLU A 26 5.34 1.87 -5.61
CA GLU A 26 6.27 2.36 -4.61
C GLU A 26 7.36 1.33 -4.33
N VAL A 27 8.61 1.77 -4.20
CA VAL A 27 9.75 0.92 -3.88
C VAL A 27 10.19 1.22 -2.45
N ILE A 28 10.13 0.19 -1.61
CA ILE A 28 10.54 0.22 -0.22
C ILE A 28 11.87 -0.51 -0.11
N ARG A 29 12.95 0.24 0.15
CA ARG A 29 14.27 -0.37 0.33
C ARG A 29 14.44 -0.92 1.73
N LYS A 30 14.64 -2.23 1.85
CA LYS A 30 14.82 -2.93 3.14
C LYS A 30 16.24 -3.47 3.30
N VAL A 31 16.81 -3.29 4.49
CA VAL A 31 18.03 -3.99 4.91
C VAL A 31 17.62 -5.41 5.28
N PHE A 32 18.14 -6.39 4.53
CA PHE A 32 17.94 -7.80 4.86
C PHE A 32 19.01 -8.22 5.85
N ALA A 33 18.61 -8.55 7.09
CA ALA A 33 19.52 -9.07 8.09
C ALA A 33 20.05 -10.46 7.69
N LEU A 34 21.24 -10.79 8.17
CA LEU A 34 21.81 -12.13 8.08
C LEU A 34 20.90 -13.11 8.83
N ASP A 35 20.72 -14.32 8.29
CA ASP A 35 20.00 -15.38 9.00
C ASP A 35 20.83 -15.88 10.21
N LYS A 36 20.21 -16.62 11.14
CA LYS A 36 20.86 -17.14 12.37
C LYS A 36 22.12 -17.99 12.13
N ASN A 37 22.30 -18.48 10.90
CA ASN A 37 23.43 -19.29 10.47
C ASN A 37 24.58 -18.46 9.87
N GLY A 38 24.49 -17.12 9.88
CA GLY A 38 25.51 -16.23 9.30
C GLY A 38 25.44 -16.10 7.78
N GLU A 39 24.49 -16.76 7.11
CA GLU A 39 24.29 -16.67 5.67
C GLU A 39 23.44 -15.45 5.30
N ALA A 40 23.86 -14.74 4.26
CA ALA A 40 23.08 -13.65 3.68
C ALA A 40 21.79 -14.22 3.08
N LYS A 41 20.65 -13.93 3.71
CA LYS A 41 19.34 -14.28 3.16
C LYS A 41 19.25 -13.77 1.73
N LYS A 42 18.92 -14.65 0.78
CA LYS A 42 18.87 -14.31 -0.65
C LYS A 42 18.08 -13.01 -0.84
N LYS A 43 18.79 -11.99 -1.34
CA LYS A 43 18.28 -10.63 -1.62
C LYS A 43 17.16 -10.71 -2.67
N LYS A 44 15.91 -10.91 -2.24
CA LYS A 44 14.77 -11.13 -3.13
C LYS A 44 13.91 -9.87 -3.23
N ILE A 45 13.64 -9.44 -4.46
CA ILE A 45 12.65 -8.41 -4.76
C ILE A 45 11.26 -9.02 -4.60
N THR A 46 10.43 -8.38 -3.77
CA THR A 46 9.06 -8.84 -3.48
C THR A 46 8.07 -7.78 -3.90
N ILE A 47 7.13 -8.15 -4.77
CA ILE A 47 6.06 -7.26 -5.24
C ILE A 47 4.76 -7.67 -4.54
N ARG A 48 4.04 -6.69 -4.00
CA ARG A 48 2.74 -6.85 -3.35
C ARG A 48 1.75 -5.88 -3.97
N VAL A 49 0.54 -6.34 -4.21
CA VAL A 49 -0.59 -5.49 -4.58
C VAL A 49 -1.54 -5.49 -3.39
N HIS A 50 -1.80 -4.32 -2.84
CA HIS A 50 -2.66 -4.14 -1.68
C HIS A 50 -4.13 -3.99 -2.13
N PRO A 51 -5.11 -4.36 -1.27
CA PRO A 51 -6.54 -4.23 -1.61
C PRO A 51 -7.01 -2.79 -1.84
N ASP A 52 -6.25 -1.80 -1.36
CA ASP A 52 -6.44 -0.38 -1.65
C ASP A 52 -5.88 0.04 -3.03
N CYS A 53 -5.52 -0.93 -3.86
CA CYS A 53 -4.92 -0.79 -5.18
C CYS A 53 -3.51 -0.19 -5.19
N ARG A 54 -2.79 -0.18 -4.07
CA ARG A 54 -1.37 0.23 -4.04
C ARG A 54 -0.45 -0.92 -4.41
N VAL A 55 0.57 -0.65 -5.24
CA VAL A 55 1.59 -1.63 -5.62
C VAL A 55 2.89 -1.33 -4.88
N ALA A 56 3.27 -2.18 -3.93
CA ALA A 56 4.46 -2.02 -3.11
C ALA A 56 5.54 -3.04 -3.51
N VAL A 57 6.74 -2.55 -3.79
CA VAL A 57 7.91 -3.34 -4.19
C VAL A 57 8.97 -3.25 -3.10
N THR A 58 9.13 -4.31 -2.34
CA THR A 58 10.23 -4.41 -1.37
C THR A 58 11.49 -4.86 -2.09
N ALA A 59 12.51 -4.01 -2.11
CA ALA A 59 13.81 -4.29 -2.71
C ALA A 59 14.94 -4.21 -1.67
N PRO A 60 16.01 -5.00 -1.82
CA PRO A 60 17.25 -4.81 -1.07
C PRO A 60 17.86 -3.41 -1.31
N GLN A 61 18.58 -2.86 -0.32
CA GLN A 61 19.29 -1.57 -0.48
C GLN A 61 20.25 -1.56 -1.68
N ASP A 62 20.90 -2.69 -1.96
CA ASP A 62 21.87 -2.85 -3.05
C ASP A 62 21.24 -3.16 -4.41
N ALA A 63 19.91 -3.29 -4.50
CA ALA A 63 19.25 -3.61 -5.76
C ALA A 63 19.27 -2.40 -6.70
N GLU A 64 19.68 -2.64 -7.95
CA GLU A 64 19.66 -1.62 -8.98
C GLU A 64 18.22 -1.33 -9.44
N LYS A 65 17.95 -0.07 -9.80
CA LYS A 65 16.63 0.37 -10.29
C LYS A 65 16.19 -0.40 -11.54
N SER A 66 17.13 -0.74 -12.41
CA SER A 66 16.89 -1.54 -13.62
C SER A 66 16.38 -2.95 -13.28
N ALA A 67 17.03 -3.64 -12.34
CA ALA A 67 16.62 -4.97 -11.88
C ALA A 67 15.23 -4.95 -11.20
N ILE A 68 14.91 -3.86 -10.47
CA ILE A 68 13.58 -3.66 -9.89
C ILE A 68 12.53 -3.49 -10.99
N HIS A 69 12.80 -2.64 -11.97
CA HIS A 69 11.90 -2.41 -13.09
C HIS A 69 11.68 -3.69 -13.91
N GLU A 70 12.73 -4.46 -14.18
CA GLU A 70 12.62 -5.75 -14.87
C GLU A 70 11.76 -6.74 -14.10
N ALA A 71 11.96 -6.87 -12.78
CA ALA A 71 11.14 -7.73 -11.94
C ALA A 71 9.66 -7.32 -11.92
N VAL A 72 9.37 -6.02 -11.98
CA VAL A 72 8.01 -5.49 -12.11
C VAL A 72 7.43 -5.84 -13.47
N MET A 73 8.18 -5.61 -14.55
CA MET A 73 7.74 -5.91 -15.91
C MET A 73 7.45 -7.39 -16.13
N GLN A 74 8.28 -8.29 -15.57
CA GLN A 74 8.03 -9.74 -15.61
C GLN A 74 6.70 -10.13 -14.93
N ARG A 75 6.19 -9.30 -14.01
CA ARG A 75 4.93 -9.52 -13.31
C ARG A 75 3.82 -8.56 -13.72
N ALA A 76 4.02 -7.75 -14.76
CA ALA A 76 3.07 -6.71 -15.17
C ALA A 76 1.63 -7.24 -15.34
N GLN A 77 1.47 -8.37 -16.03
CA GLN A 77 0.17 -9.03 -16.20
C GLN A 77 -0.49 -9.41 -14.86
N TRP A 78 0.29 -9.97 -13.94
CA TRP A 78 -0.22 -10.38 -12.63
C TRP A 78 -0.61 -9.17 -11.78
N ILE A 79 0.20 -8.11 -11.80
CA ILE A 79 -0.09 -6.85 -11.11
C ILE A 79 -1.40 -6.27 -11.66
N TRP A 80 -1.54 -6.22 -12.98
CA TRP A 80 -2.74 -5.70 -13.63
C TRP A 80 -3.99 -6.48 -13.25
N ASN A 81 -3.96 -7.81 -13.36
CA ASN A 81 -5.11 -8.64 -13.01
C ASN A 81 -5.52 -8.46 -11.54
N ALA A 82 -4.55 -8.37 -10.63
CA ALA A 82 -4.81 -8.12 -9.21
C ALA A 82 -5.41 -6.73 -8.97
N LEU A 83 -4.94 -5.70 -9.67
CA LEU A 83 -5.53 -4.35 -9.60
C LEU A 83 -6.97 -4.34 -10.11
N VAL A 84 -7.25 -5.00 -11.24
CA VAL A 84 -8.63 -5.10 -11.78
C VAL A 84 -9.54 -5.79 -10.78
N GLU A 85 -9.09 -6.90 -10.19
CA GLU A 85 -9.85 -7.62 -9.17
C GLU A 85 -10.12 -6.73 -7.95
N PHE A 86 -9.10 -6.08 -7.37
CA PHE A 86 -9.32 -5.21 -6.20
C PHE A 86 -10.20 -3.99 -6.52
N ARG A 87 -10.08 -3.41 -7.72
CA ARG A 87 -10.98 -2.33 -8.16
C ARG A 87 -12.43 -2.79 -8.19
N SER A 88 -12.72 -3.99 -8.69
CA SER A 88 -14.09 -4.53 -8.68
C SER A 88 -14.63 -4.75 -7.26
N HIS A 89 -13.76 -5.10 -6.31
CA HIS A 89 -14.16 -5.24 -4.91
C HIS A 89 -14.48 -3.89 -4.28
N LEU A 90 -13.78 -2.83 -4.67
CA LEU A 90 -13.98 -1.47 -4.16
C LEU A 90 -15.17 -0.74 -4.80
N GLU A 91 -15.63 -1.15 -5.99
CA GLU A 91 -16.70 -0.49 -6.73
C GLU A 91 -17.98 -0.28 -5.91
N TYR A 92 -18.33 -1.24 -5.06
CA TYR A 92 -19.54 -1.20 -4.23
C TYR A 92 -19.28 -0.84 -2.77
N VAL A 93 -18.03 -0.56 -2.40
CA VAL A 93 -17.67 -0.20 -1.02
C VAL A 93 -18.08 1.25 -0.76
N GLN A 94 -19.17 1.43 -0.02
CA GLN A 94 -19.53 2.74 0.51
C GLN A 94 -18.61 3.11 1.66
N THR A 95 -18.09 4.34 1.62
CA THR A 95 -17.39 4.92 2.77
C THR A 95 -18.33 4.95 3.97
N LYS A 96 -17.87 4.43 5.12
CA LYS A 96 -18.63 4.54 6.37
C LYS A 96 -18.66 5.99 6.81
N HIS A 97 -19.86 6.56 6.87
CA HIS A 97 -20.09 7.85 7.50
C HIS A 97 -20.66 7.62 8.89
N TYR A 98 -20.06 8.27 9.88
CA TYR A 98 -20.56 8.27 11.25
C TYR A 98 -21.42 9.51 11.44
N VAL A 99 -22.71 9.33 11.70
CA VAL A 99 -23.67 10.43 11.87
C VAL A 99 -24.19 10.45 13.30
N SER A 100 -24.15 11.61 13.94
CA SER A 100 -24.76 11.78 15.26
C SER A 100 -26.27 11.47 15.19
N GLY A 101 -26.75 10.60 16.07
CA GLY A 101 -28.13 10.11 16.05
C GLY A 101 -28.28 8.70 15.50
N GLU A 102 -27.28 8.15 14.80
CA GLU A 102 -27.33 6.77 14.30
C GLU A 102 -27.36 5.76 15.45
N MET A 103 -28.18 4.71 15.33
CA MET A 103 -28.16 3.60 16.29
C MET A 103 -27.03 2.62 15.97
N GLN A 104 -26.10 2.47 16.90
CA GLN A 104 -24.94 1.59 16.80
C GLN A 104 -24.99 0.51 17.89
N PHE A 105 -24.57 -0.71 17.56
CA PHE A 105 -24.44 -1.78 18.54
C PHE A 105 -23.05 -1.75 19.17
N TYR A 106 -23.00 -1.68 20.49
CA TYR A 106 -21.78 -1.83 21.27
C TYR A 106 -22.01 -2.89 22.36
N LEU A 107 -21.19 -3.95 22.32
CA LEU A 107 -21.29 -5.09 23.25
C LEU A 107 -22.72 -5.66 23.38
N GLY A 108 -23.43 -5.76 22.25
CA GLY A 108 -24.79 -6.33 22.18
C GLY A 108 -25.92 -5.40 22.62
N ARG A 109 -25.64 -4.15 22.98
CA ARG A 109 -26.66 -3.14 23.32
C ARG A 109 -26.69 -2.04 22.26
N ARG A 110 -27.88 -1.47 22.03
CA ARG A 110 -28.07 -0.34 21.11
C ARG A 110 -27.75 0.96 21.82
N TYR A 111 -26.89 1.77 21.20
CA TYR A 111 -26.54 3.11 21.65
C TYR A 111 -26.75 4.10 20.51
N VAL A 112 -27.03 5.35 20.85
CA VAL A 112 -27.06 6.44 19.88
C VAL A 112 -25.65 6.99 19.75
N LEU A 113 -25.13 7.00 18.53
CA LEU A 113 -23.83 7.56 18.24
C LEU A 113 -23.88 9.09 18.41
N LYS A 114 -22.88 9.64 19.09
CA LYS A 114 -22.61 11.08 19.14
C LYS A 114 -21.18 11.29 18.64
N VAL A 115 -21.06 11.90 17.47
CA VAL A 115 -19.77 12.25 16.89
C VAL A 115 -19.31 13.58 17.50
N VAL A 116 -18.08 13.61 18.00
CA VAL A 116 -17.42 14.80 18.53
C VAL A 116 -16.19 15.05 17.66
N GLU A 117 -16.17 16.19 16.95
CA GLU A 117 -15.00 16.62 16.20
C GLU A 117 -14.03 17.30 17.18
N ASP A 118 -12.95 16.62 17.51
CA ASP A 118 -11.89 17.16 18.36
C ASP A 118 -10.62 17.30 17.52
N ARG A 119 -10.21 18.55 17.27
CA ARG A 119 -9.04 18.88 16.46
C ARG A 119 -7.72 18.75 17.22
N ASP A 120 -7.77 18.75 18.55
CA ASP A 120 -6.60 18.70 19.43
C ASP A 120 -6.46 17.34 20.13
N ALA A 121 -7.39 16.42 19.91
CA ALA A 121 -7.32 15.06 20.42
C ALA A 121 -6.13 14.29 19.82
N ILE A 122 -5.25 13.80 20.70
CA ILE A 122 -4.15 12.90 20.32
C ILE A 122 -4.77 11.57 19.86
N SER A 123 -4.64 11.24 18.58
CA SER A 123 -5.14 9.98 18.03
C SER A 123 -4.38 8.79 18.62
N ASN A 124 -4.94 8.14 19.62
CA ASN A 124 -4.39 6.91 20.22
C ASN A 124 -4.72 5.64 19.43
N VAL A 125 -4.97 5.75 18.12
CA VAL A 125 -5.26 4.58 17.26
C VAL A 125 -3.93 3.92 16.91
N LYS A 126 -3.76 2.69 17.43
CA LYS A 126 -2.53 1.89 17.33
C LYS A 126 -2.57 0.95 16.13
#